data_AF-A0A2W5MPM9-F1
#
_entry.id   AF-A0A2W5MPM9-F1
#
_cell.length_a   1.000
_cell.length_b   1.000
_cell.length_c   1.000
_cell.angle_alpha   90.00
_cell.angle_beta   90.00
_cell.angle_gamma   90.00
#
_symmetry.space_group_name_H-M   'P 1'
#
loop_
_entity.id
_entity.type
_entity.pdbx_description
1 polymer ?
#
loop_
_entity_poly.entity_id
_entity_poly.type
_entity_poly.pdbx_seq_one_letter_code
_entity_poly.pdbx_strand_id
1 'polypeptide(L)'
;DTAFSGVDTIMDFNKKEMDKIDLSDLLQGYDPVTSAITDWVQIASSGKNTFSLSVDVDGGGDNFVQIATISSTDRTLVDEQALVNSGHLVVA
;
A
#
# COMPACT_ATOMS: atom_id res chain seq x y z
N ASP A 1 11.72 -21.16 10.88
CA ASP A 1 11.02 -20.17 10.06
C ASP A 1 10.55 -19.02 10.91
N THR A 2 11.03 -17.81 10.60
CA THR A 2 10.44 -16.59 11.11
C THR A 2 9.35 -16.14 10.14
N ALA A 3 8.32 -15.47 10.64
CA ALA A 3 7.20 -14.93 9.84
C ALA A 3 7.62 -13.86 8.80
N PHE A 4 8.92 -13.54 8.71
CA PHE A 4 9.49 -12.53 7.80
C PHE A 4 9.73 -13.03 6.36
N SER A 5 9.36 -14.27 6.02
CA SER A 5 9.36 -14.76 4.64
C SER A 5 7.99 -14.77 3.97
N GLY A 6 6.92 -14.42 4.69
CA GLY A 6 5.56 -14.40 4.16
C GLY A 6 5.18 -13.02 3.64
N VAL A 7 5.50 -12.71 2.38
CA VAL A 7 4.84 -11.60 1.67
C VAL A 7 3.40 -12.04 1.39
N ASP A 8 2.43 -11.30 1.92
CA ASP A 8 1.01 -11.65 1.74
C ASP A 8 0.58 -11.51 0.29
N THR A 9 -0.47 -12.24 -0.09
CA THR A 9 -1.11 -12.08 -1.40
C THR A 9 -2.57 -11.68 -1.22
N ILE A 10 -2.90 -10.46 -1.65
CA ILE A 10 -4.26 -9.93 -1.68
C ILE A 10 -4.84 -10.25 -3.05
N MET A 11 -5.81 -11.17 -3.09
CA MET A 11 -6.44 -11.60 -4.33
C MET A 11 -7.69 -10.77 -4.63
N ASP A 12 -7.86 -10.38 -5.89
CA ASP A 12 -9.06 -9.75 -6.46
C ASP A 12 -9.43 -8.39 -5.84
N PHE A 13 -8.44 -7.56 -5.48
CA PHE A 13 -8.70 -6.22 -4.93
C PHE A 13 -9.44 -5.35 -5.97
N ASN A 14 -10.61 -4.84 -5.59
CA ASN A 14 -11.49 -4.09 -6.47
C ASN A 14 -12.09 -2.86 -5.77
N LYS A 15 -11.66 -1.67 -6.18
CA LYS A 15 -12.20 -0.40 -5.68
C LYS A 15 -13.71 -0.25 -5.88
N LYS A 16 -14.27 -0.85 -6.94
CA LYS A 16 -15.73 -0.79 -7.20
C LYS A 16 -16.54 -1.63 -6.21
N GLU A 17 -15.90 -2.59 -5.56
CA GLU A 17 -16.49 -3.43 -4.51
C GLU A 17 -16.24 -2.85 -3.11
N MET A 18 -15.66 -1.64 -3.05
CA MET A 18 -15.36 -0.91 -1.82
C MET A 18 -14.26 -1.58 -0.98
N ASP A 19 -13.39 -2.37 -1.61
CA ASP A 19 -12.22 -2.96 -0.95
C ASP A 19 -11.28 -1.89 -0.42
N LYS A 20 -10.62 -2.22 0.70
CA LYS A 20 -9.68 -1.35 1.39
C LYS A 20 -8.45 -2.10 1.84
N ILE A 21 -7.32 -1.42 1.80
CA ILE A 21 -6.08 -1.83 2.46
C ILE A 21 -5.89 -0.89 3.64
N ASP A 22 -5.84 -1.44 4.85
CA ASP A 22 -5.66 -0.67 6.08
C ASP A 22 -4.25 -0.90 6.62
N LEU A 23 -3.48 0.19 6.69
CA LEU A 23 -2.12 0.25 7.20
C LEU A 23 -2.01 1.18 8.42
N SER A 24 -3.13 1.64 9.00
CA SER A 24 -3.14 2.58 10.13
C SER A 24 -2.36 2.05 11.34
N ASP A 25 -2.41 0.75 11.60
CA ASP A 25 -1.63 0.10 12.67
C ASP A 25 -0.12 0.10 12.40
N LEU A 26 0.29 0.16 11.14
CA LEU A 26 1.68 0.12 10.70
C LEU A 26 2.29 1.52 10.60
N LEU A 27 1.50 2.52 10.19
CA LEU A 27 1.96 3.88 9.88
C LEU A 27 1.70 4.88 11.01
N GLN A 28 2.00 4.50 12.26
CA GLN A 28 1.65 5.29 13.46
C GLN A 28 2.27 6.70 13.51
N GLY A 29 3.33 6.96 12.73
CA GLY A 29 3.99 8.27 12.64
C GLY A 29 3.52 9.14 11.47
N TYR A 30 2.62 8.64 10.61
CA TYR A 30 2.15 9.37 9.44
C TYR A 30 1.22 10.53 9.84
N ASP A 31 1.52 11.73 9.36
CA ASP A 31 0.65 12.91 9.49
C ASP A 31 0.11 13.30 8.10
N PRO A 32 -1.20 13.18 7.84
CA PRO A 32 -1.77 13.48 6.53
C PRO A 32 -1.68 14.96 6.12
N VAL A 33 -1.35 15.87 7.06
CA VAL A 33 -1.20 17.31 6.79
C VAL A 33 0.22 17.65 6.33
N THR A 34 1.24 16.99 6.89
CA THR A 34 2.65 17.34 6.65
C THR A 34 3.46 16.28 5.92
N SER A 35 3.03 15.03 5.96
CA SER A 35 3.74 13.90 5.37
C SER A 35 3.19 13.56 3.99
N ALA A 36 4.07 13.37 3.00
CA ALA A 36 3.67 12.84 1.70
C ALA A 36 3.51 11.33 1.80
N ILE A 37 2.36 10.77 1.40
CA ILE A 37 2.12 9.32 1.50
C ILE A 37 3.14 8.48 0.71
N THR A 38 3.70 9.06 -0.36
CA THR A 38 4.72 8.41 -1.21
C THR A 38 6.05 8.17 -0.48
N ASP A 39 6.28 8.83 0.65
CA ASP A 39 7.47 8.60 1.50
C ASP A 39 7.24 7.41 2.46
N TRP A 40 6.00 6.90 2.56
CA TRP A 40 5.60 5.85 3.49
C TRP A 40 5.08 4.60 2.78
N VAL A 41 4.41 4.74 1.65
CA VAL A 41 3.79 3.63 0.90
C VAL A 41 4.14 3.73 -0.58
N GLN A 42 4.48 2.60 -1.18
CA GLN A 42 4.66 2.46 -2.62
C GLN A 42 3.86 1.27 -3.14
N ILE A 43 3.03 1.53 -4.15
CA ILE A 43 2.34 0.54 -4.95
C ILE A 43 2.85 0.63 -6.38
N ALA A 44 3.57 -0.40 -6.81
CA ALA A 44 4.14 -0.47 -8.15
C ALA A 44 3.60 -1.66 -8.92
N SER A 45 3.34 -1.49 -10.22
CA SER A 45 2.99 -2.60 -11.09
C SER A 45 4.18 -3.57 -11.22
N SER A 46 4.00 -4.81 -10.80
CA SER A 46 4.99 -5.89 -10.93
C SER A 46 4.60 -6.93 -11.99
N GLY A 47 3.42 -6.77 -12.61
CA GLY A 47 2.93 -7.66 -13.68
C GLY A 47 1.65 -7.15 -14.37
N LYS A 48 1.02 -8.03 -15.16
CA LYS A 48 -0.20 -7.66 -15.92
C LYS A 48 -1.40 -7.35 -15.04
N ASN A 49 -1.57 -8.00 -13.90
CA ASN A 49 -2.67 -7.72 -12.97
C ASN A 49 -2.13 -7.86 -11.54
N THR A 50 -0.89 -7.41 -11.34
CA THR A 50 -0.11 -7.69 -10.14
C THR A 50 0.64 -6.43 -9.76
N PHE A 51 0.56 -6.06 -8.49
CA PHE A 51 1.21 -4.90 -7.91
C PHE A 51 1.93 -5.29 -6.63
N SER A 52 3.12 -4.76 -6.40
CA SER A 52 3.81 -4.87 -5.10
C SER A 52 3.36 -3.73 -4.21
N LEU A 53 2.99 -4.03 -2.96
CA LEU A 53 2.76 -3.07 -1.90
C LEU A 53 3.97 -3.09 -0.96
N SER A 54 4.66 -1.98 -0.87
CA SER A 54 5.82 -1.78 -0.01
C SER A 54 5.61 -0.60 0.93
N VAL A 55 6.18 -0.70 2.12
CA VAL A 55 6.04 0.30 3.18
C VAL A 55 7.40 0.71 3.72
N ASP A 56 7.57 2.00 3.94
CA ASP A 56 8.62 2.59 4.76
C ASP A 56 7.99 3.13 6.05
N VAL A 57 8.25 2.45 7.17
CA VAL A 57 7.53 2.68 8.43
C VAL A 57 7.97 3.94 9.17
N ASP A 58 9.13 4.50 8.82
CA ASP A 58 9.62 5.74 9.41
C ASP A 58 9.36 6.99 8.54
N GLY A 59 8.86 6.78 7.30
CA GLY A 59 8.50 7.85 6.39
C GLY A 59 9.69 8.57 5.75
N GLY A 60 10.88 7.97 5.76
CA GLY A 60 12.09 8.52 5.16
C GLY A 60 12.11 8.47 3.62
N GLY A 61 11.27 7.63 3.02
CA GLY A 61 11.22 7.44 1.57
C GLY A 61 12.45 6.71 1.02
N ASP A 62 13.16 5.94 1.86
CA ASP A 62 14.46 5.36 1.53
C ASP A 62 14.60 3.87 1.87
N ASN A 63 13.73 3.32 2.73
CA ASN A 63 13.85 1.94 3.24
C ASN A 63 12.56 1.10 3.08
N PHE A 64 11.99 1.10 1.87
CA PHE A 64 10.78 0.34 1.58
C PHE A 64 10.95 -1.18 1.70
N VAL A 65 10.09 -1.81 2.49
CA VAL A 65 9.95 -3.27 2.61
C VAL A 65 8.65 -3.72 1.96
N GLN A 66 8.73 -4.68 1.04
CA GLN A 66 7.52 -5.26 0.45
C GLN A 66 6.78 -6.10 1.50
N ILE A 67 5.50 -5.78 1.71
CA ILE A 67 4.63 -6.48 2.67
C ILE A 67 3.55 -7.31 1.98
N ALA A 68 3.14 -6.94 0.76
CA ALA A 68 2.13 -7.70 0.03
C ALA A 68 2.33 -7.66 -1.49
N THR A 69 1.67 -8.59 -2.16
CA THR A 69 1.39 -8.59 -3.59
C THR A 69 -0.12 -8.49 -3.79
N ILE A 70 -0.57 -7.53 -4.59
CA ILE A 70 -1.98 -7.29 -4.88
C ILE A 70 -2.28 -7.80 -6.28
N SER A 71 -3.27 -8.67 -6.42
CA SER A 71 -3.86 -8.99 -7.71
C SER A 71 -5.09 -8.13 -7.96
N SER A 72 -5.05 -7.34 -9.03
CA SER A 72 -6.17 -6.48 -9.44
C SER A 72 -6.10 -6.19 -10.94
N THR A 73 -7.27 -5.94 -11.55
CA THR A 73 -7.38 -5.44 -12.92
C THR A 73 -7.38 -3.91 -12.99
N ASP A 74 -7.49 -3.23 -11.85
CA ASP A 74 -7.46 -1.77 -11.77
C ASP A 74 -6.02 -1.26 -11.86
N ARG A 75 -5.72 -0.43 -12.86
CA ARG A 75 -4.39 0.14 -13.07
C ARG A 75 -4.14 1.43 -12.30
N THR A 76 -5.16 1.97 -11.67
CA THR A 76 -5.09 3.22 -10.90
C THR A 76 -4.64 3.00 -9.46
N LEU A 77 -4.12 1.81 -9.13
CA LEU A 77 -3.59 1.48 -7.81
C LEU A 77 -2.20 2.08 -7.53
N VAL A 78 -1.51 2.59 -8.55
CA VAL A 78 -0.14 3.15 -8.45
C VAL A 78 -0.12 4.64 -8.08
N ASP A 79 -1.23 5.18 -7.61
CA ASP A 79 -1.37 6.55 -7.11
C ASP A 79 -1.86 6.49 -5.68
N GLU A 80 -0.92 6.43 -4.73
CA GLU A 80 -1.19 6.21 -3.32
C GLU A 80 -2.01 7.37 -2.73
N GLN A 81 -1.73 8.60 -3.17
CA GLN A 81 -2.47 9.77 -2.73
C GLN A 81 -3.94 9.70 -3.18
N ALA A 82 -4.21 9.29 -4.42
CA ALA A 82 -5.57 9.08 -4.89
C ALA A 82 -6.29 7.97 -4.11
N LEU A 83 -5.59 6.91 -3.72
CA LEU A 83 -6.14 5.82 -2.90
C LEU A 83 -6.49 6.28 -1.48
N VAL A 84 -5.63 7.09 -0.85
CA VAL A 84 -5.93 7.70 0.45
C VAL A 84 -7.14 8.62 0.34
N ASN A 85 -7.15 9.52 -0.65
CA ASN A 85 -8.25 10.47 -0.85
C ASN A 85 -9.61 9.79 -1.13
N SER A 86 -9.58 8.60 -1.73
CA SER A 86 -10.79 7.79 -2.01
C SER A 86 -11.12 6.79 -0.91
N GLY A 87 -10.29 6.66 0.13
CA GLY A 87 -10.51 5.78 1.28
C GLY A 87 -10.29 4.29 0.99
N HIS A 88 -9.60 3.96 -0.10
CA HIS A 88 -9.20 2.59 -0.45
C HIS A 88 -7.83 2.21 0.13
N LEU A 89 -7.02 3.21 0.51
CA LEU A 89 -5.84 3.05 1.33
C LEU A 89 -6.06 3.85 2.63
N VAL A 90 -6.10 3.16 3.76
CA VAL A 90 -6.31 3.76 5.09
C VAL A 90 -4.98 3.75 5.83
N VAL A 91 -4.58 4.92 6.32
CA VAL A 91 -3.22 5.16 6.85
C VAL A 91 -3.21 5.98 8.14
N ALA A 92 -4.36 6.49 8.56
CA ALA A 92 -4.60 7.23 9.80
C ALA A 92 -6.08 7.14 10.19
#